data_AF-A0A6C0AG15-F1
#
_entry.id   AF-A0A6C0AG15-F1
#
_cell.length_a   1.000
_cell.length_b   1.000
_cell.length_c   1.000
_cell.angle_alpha   90.00
_cell.angle_beta   90.00
_cell.angle_gamma   90.00
#
_symmetry.space_group_name_H-M   'P 1'
#
loop_
_entity.id
_entity.type
_entity.pdbx_description
1 polymer ?
#
loop_
_entity_poly.entity_id
_entity_poly.type
_entity_poly.pdbx_seq_one_letter_code
_entity_poly.pdbx_strand_id
1 'polypeptide(L)'
;MIEIINSNWINATLTLLINMGSSYVVSDVQTILKGVFSHKIMKWLVVFAICFLSTKDLHVSLYMSLIFSILVWILLDKQNPKTIPQFKKNVKQYIKNFLLNIDNL
;
A
#
# COMPACT_ATOMS: atom_id res chain seq x y z
N MET A 1 -4.06 -5.98 42.84
CA MET A 1 -3.39 -5.24 41.74
C MET A 1 -4.05 -5.47 40.37
N ILE A 2 -4.70 -6.62 40.13
CA ILE A 2 -5.46 -6.89 38.88
C ILE A 2 -6.90 -6.33 38.91
N GLU A 3 -7.52 -6.18 40.08
CA GLU A 3 -8.92 -5.71 40.19
C GLU A 3 -9.17 -4.27 39.70
N ILE A 4 -8.17 -3.39 39.73
CA ILE A 4 -8.30 -2.01 39.24
C ILE A 4 -8.51 -2.00 37.72
N ILE A 5 -7.93 -2.97 36.99
CA ILE A 5 -8.04 -3.07 35.53
C ILE A 5 -9.42 -3.60 35.12
N ASN A 6 -10.15 -4.29 36.01
CA ASN A 6 -11.47 -4.86 35.71
C ASN A 6 -12.64 -3.89 35.95
N SER A 7 -12.35 -2.62 36.21
CA SER A 7 -13.36 -1.57 36.32
C SER A 7 -13.92 -1.22 34.93
N ASN A 8 -15.25 -1.32 34.77
CA ASN A 8 -15.93 -0.97 33.52
C ASN A 8 -15.59 0.45 33.04
N TRP A 9 -15.37 1.39 33.97
CA TRP A 9 -14.99 2.77 33.65
C TRP A 9 -13.56 2.88 33.14
N ILE A 10 -12.63 2.10 33.71
CA ILE A 10 -11.24 2.05 33.25
C ILE A 10 -11.17 1.41 31.87
N ASN A 11 -11.89 0.30 31.65
CA ASN A 11 -11.98 -0.33 30.33
C ASN A 11 -12.61 0.58 29.28
N ALA A 12 -13.69 1.30 29.62
CA ALA A 12 -14.31 2.27 28.72
C ALA A 12 -13.36 3.41 28.36
N THR A 13 -12.65 3.96 29.35
CA THR A 13 -11.68 5.05 29.15
C THR A 13 -10.49 4.59 28.32
N LEU A 14 -9.95 3.40 28.61
CA LEU A 14 -8.83 2.83 27.87
C LEU A 14 -9.23 2.50 26.42
N THR A 15 -10.44 1.98 26.20
CA THR A 15 -10.97 1.72 24.86
C THR A 15 -11.15 3.02 24.06
N LEU A 16 -11.62 4.09 24.72
CA LEU A 16 -11.71 5.42 24.10
C LEU A 16 -10.33 5.97 23.73
N LEU A 17 -9.36 5.86 24.63
CA LEU A 17 -7.96 6.25 24.42
C LEU A 17 -7.30 5.45 23.30
N ILE A 18 -7.56 4.15 23.19
CA ILE A 18 -7.05 3.32 22.10
C ILE A 18 -7.70 3.74 20.78
N ASN A 19 -9.00 3.98 20.74
CA ASN A 19 -9.68 4.40 19.52
C ASN A 19 -9.24 5.80 19.06
N MET A 20 -9.03 6.75 19.97
CA MET A 20 -8.54 8.09 19.64
C MET A 20 -7.04 8.10 19.31
N GLY A 21 -6.24 7.43 20.15
CA GLY A 21 -4.78 7.36 20.02
C GLY A 21 -4.32 6.49 18.84
N SER A 22 -5.08 5.47 18.46
CA SER A 22 -4.76 4.64 17.29
C SER A 22 -4.69 5.46 16.01
N SER A 23 -5.55 6.46 15.82
CA SER A 23 -5.49 7.33 14.64
C SER A 23 -4.20 8.16 14.59
N TYR A 24 -3.74 8.65 15.75
CA TYR A 24 -2.47 9.37 15.86
C TYR A 24 -1.27 8.46 15.57
N VAL A 25 -1.22 7.30 16.23
CA VAL A 25 -0.16 6.30 16.01
C VAL A 25 -0.16 5.81 14.56
N VAL A 26 -1.34 5.56 13.98
CA VAL A 26 -1.47 5.16 12.58
C VAL A 26 -0.98 6.27 11.64
N SER A 27 -1.23 7.54 11.93
CA SER A 27 -0.73 8.66 11.13
C SER A 27 0.81 8.74 11.13
N ASP A 28 1.43 8.63 12.30
CA ASP A 28 2.89 8.64 12.44
C ASP A 28 3.52 7.42 11.77
N VAL A 29 2.94 6.24 12.00
CA VAL A 29 3.35 4.98 11.34
C VAL A 29 3.20 5.09 9.83
N GLN A 30 2.10 5.64 9.30
CA GLN A 30 1.94 5.86 7.86
C GLN A 30 2.99 6.80 7.30
N THR A 31 3.40 7.82 8.05
CA THR A 31 4.44 8.77 7.63
C THR A 31 5.81 8.09 7.55
N ILE A 32 6.16 7.30 8.58
CA ILE A 32 7.39 6.50 8.60
C ILE A 32 7.36 5.46 7.46
N LEU A 33 6.25 4.73 7.30
CA LEU A 33 6.06 3.75 6.23
C LEU A 33 6.17 4.39 4.85
N LYS A 34 5.63 5.60 4.63
CA LYS A 34 5.81 6.35 3.38
C LYS A 34 7.29 6.63 3.11
N GLY A 35 8.06 7.00 4.14
CA GLY A 35 9.51 7.19 4.04
C GLY A 35 10.24 5.89 3.67
N VAL A 36 9.97 4.80 4.39
CA VAL A 36 10.55 3.47 4.12
C VAL A 36 10.20 3.01 2.71
N PHE A 37 8.92 3.11 2.31
CA PHE A 37 8.45 2.73 0.99
C PHE A 37 8.83 3.74 -0.11
N SER A 38 9.47 4.87 0.20
CA SER A 38 10.03 5.76 -0.83
C SER A 38 11.09 5.04 -1.66
N HIS A 39 11.89 4.20 -1.01
CA HIS A 39 12.99 3.49 -1.65
C HIS A 39 12.57 2.14 -2.24
N LYS A 40 12.95 1.88 -3.50
CA LYS A 40 12.65 0.62 -4.21
C LYS A 40 13.19 -0.62 -3.49
N ILE A 41 14.38 -0.52 -2.90
CA ILE A 41 15.01 -1.64 -2.18
C ILE A 41 14.24 -2.00 -0.90
N MET A 42 13.73 -1.00 -0.17
CA MET A 42 12.98 -1.21 1.07
C MET A 42 11.61 -1.83 0.79
N LYS A 43 10.94 -1.39 -0.28
CA LYS A 43 9.73 -2.06 -0.80
C LYS A 43 9.99 -3.54 -1.08
N TRP A 44 11.08 -3.85 -1.79
CA TRP A 44 11.45 -5.23 -2.10
C TRP A 44 11.75 -6.04 -0.83
N LEU A 45 12.49 -5.47 0.12
CA LEU A 45 12.84 -6.12 1.39
C LEU A 45 11.58 -6.44 2.22
N VAL A 46 10.61 -5.53 2.27
CA VAL A 46 9.32 -5.78 2.95
C VAL A 46 8.56 -6.91 2.27
N VAL A 47 8.45 -6.92 0.93
CA VAL A 47 7.80 -8.01 0.20
C VAL A 47 8.52 -9.34 0.43
N PHE A 48 9.85 -9.33 0.38
CA PHE A 48 10.68 -10.48 0.69
C PHE A 48 10.41 -10.99 2.11
N ALA A 49 10.36 -10.12 3.11
CA ALA A 49 10.07 -10.49 4.49
C ALA A 49 8.68 -11.13 4.64
N ILE A 50 7.66 -10.60 3.96
CA ILE A 50 6.30 -11.17 3.93
C ILE A 50 6.32 -12.57 3.30
N CYS A 51 6.99 -12.74 2.14
CA CYS A 51 7.13 -14.02 1.48
C CYS A 51 7.92 -15.03 2.34
N PHE A 52 9.00 -14.58 2.97
CA PHE A 52 9.84 -15.41 3.85
C PHE A 52 9.07 -15.86 5.08
N LEU A 53 8.29 -14.98 5.71
CA LEU A 53 7.44 -15.31 6.85
C LEU A 53 6.40 -16.38 6.48
N SER A 54 5.84 -16.29 5.27
CA SER A 54 4.84 -17.24 4.79
C SER A 54 5.41 -18.60 4.40
N THR A 55 6.55 -18.63 3.70
CA THR A 55 7.11 -19.87 3.15
C THR A 55 8.12 -20.54 4.07
N LYS A 56 8.78 -19.76 4.96
CA LYS A 56 9.90 -20.18 5.82
C LYS A 56 11.11 -20.76 5.06
N ASP A 57 11.14 -20.55 3.74
CA ASP A 57 12.21 -20.97 2.84
C ASP A 57 12.85 -19.73 2.22
N LEU A 58 14.18 -19.63 2.32
CA LEU A 58 14.94 -18.49 1.83
C LEU A 58 14.95 -18.40 0.30
N HIS A 59 15.09 -19.53 -0.39
CA HIS A 59 15.18 -19.55 -1.85
C HIS A 59 13.83 -19.23 -2.48
N VAL A 60 12.77 -19.88 -2.03
CA VAL A 60 11.42 -19.66 -2.58
C VAL A 60 10.95 -18.23 -2.35
N SER A 61 11.19 -17.67 -1.17
CA SER A 61 10.81 -16.28 -0.86
C SER A 61 11.57 -15.25 -1.70
N LEU A 62 12.83 -15.52 -2.04
CA LEU A 62 13.64 -14.63 -2.88
C LEU A 62 13.16 -14.65 -4.35
N TYR A 63 12.86 -15.83 -4.91
CA TYR A 63 12.28 -15.91 -6.25
C TYR A 63 10.90 -15.25 -6.33
N MET A 64 10.03 -15.50 -5.35
CA MET A 64 8.67 -14.94 -5.33
C MET A 64 8.68 -13.42 -5.20
N SER A 65 9.51 -12.86 -4.32
CA SER A 65 9.64 -11.41 -4.15
C SER A 65 10.23 -10.70 -5.37
N LEU A 66 11.17 -11.34 -6.08
CA LEU A 66 11.70 -10.86 -7.37
C LEU A 66 10.62 -10.81 -8.45
N ILE A 67 9.90 -11.92 -8.67
CA ILE A 67 8.83 -12.01 -9.66
C ILE A 67 7.76 -10.95 -9.38
N PHE A 68 7.33 -10.84 -8.12
CA PHE A 68 6.36 -9.84 -7.71
C PHE A 68 6.83 -8.41 -8.01
N SER A 69 8.09 -8.11 -7.71
CA SER A 69 8.61 -6.75 -7.89
C SER A 69 8.78 -6.37 -9.36
N ILE A 70 9.16 -7.32 -10.21
CA ILE A 70 9.18 -7.15 -11.67
C ILE A 70 7.76 -6.91 -12.19
N LEU A 71 6.79 -7.71 -11.74
CA LEU A 71 5.40 -7.56 -12.15
C LEU A 71 4.86 -6.17 -11.77
N VAL A 72 5.08 -5.73 -10.53
CA VAL A 72 4.68 -4.39 -10.08
C VAL A 72 5.37 -3.30 -10.90
N TRP A 73 6.66 -3.46 -11.20
CA TRP A 73 7.39 -2.48 -11.99
C TRP A 73 6.88 -2.38 -13.43
N ILE A 74 6.52 -3.51 -14.06
CA ILE A 74 5.98 -3.52 -15.42
C ILE A 74 4.54 -3.04 -15.49
N LEU A 75 3.69 -3.37 -14.51
CA LEU A 75 2.25 -3.08 -14.55
C LEU A 75 1.87 -1.71 -13.95
N LEU A 76 2.61 -1.24 -12.94
CA LEU A 76 2.23 -0.11 -12.10
C LEU A 76 3.22 1.06 -12.14
N ASP A 77 4.41 0.91 -12.73
CA ASP A 77 5.34 2.04 -12.86
C ASP A 77 4.86 3.13 -13.82
N LYS A 78 4.65 4.31 -13.27
CA LYS A 78 4.24 5.51 -14.00
C LYS A 78 5.21 5.93 -15.09
N GLN A 79 6.44 5.43 -15.14
CA GLN A 79 7.38 5.76 -16.22
C GLN A 79 7.23 4.88 -17.47
N ASN A 80 6.62 3.69 -17.35
CA ASN A 80 6.52 2.76 -18.47
C ASN A 80 5.24 3.00 -19.31
N PRO A 81 5.34 3.23 -20.64
CA PRO A 81 4.18 3.55 -21.50
C PRO A 81 3.13 2.43 -21.59
N LYS A 82 3.50 1.20 -21.21
CA LYS A 82 2.61 0.02 -21.22
C LYS A 82 1.93 -0.26 -19.87
N THR A 83 1.98 0.68 -18.92
CA THR A 83 1.31 0.50 -17.63
C THR A 83 -0.18 0.77 -17.67
N ILE A 84 -0.90 0.08 -16.78
CA ILE A 84 -2.36 0.19 -16.61
C ILE A 84 -2.83 1.65 -16.42
N PRO A 85 -2.21 2.46 -15.52
CA PRO A 85 -2.58 3.87 -15.36
C PRO A 85 -2.38 4.72 -16.62
N GLN A 86 -1.31 4.49 -17.39
CA GLN A 86 -1.06 5.22 -18.62
C GLN A 86 -2.04 4.82 -19.72
N PHE A 87 -2.33 3.53 -19.86
CA PHE A 87 -3.35 3.02 -20.77
C PHE A 87 -4.72 3.65 -20.48
N LYS A 88 -5.15 3.70 -19.22
CA LYS A 88 -6.40 4.34 -18.80
C LYS A 88 -6.43 5.83 -19.17
N LYS A 89 -5.31 6.55 -18.99
CA LYS A 89 -5.21 7.98 -19.34
C LYS A 89 -5.34 8.19 -20.85
N ASN A 90 -4.64 7.39 -21.65
CA ASN A 90 -4.67 7.47 -23.11
C ASN A 90 -6.07 7.18 -23.67
N VAL A 91 -6.75 6.15 -23.17
CA VAL A 91 -8.14 5.82 -23.56
C VAL A 91 -9.11 6.95 -23.20
N LYS A 92 -9.01 7.49 -21.98
CA LYS A 92 -9.87 8.61 -21.55
C LYS A 92 -9.68 9.84 -22.45
N GLN A 93 -8.44 10.14 -22.83
CA GLN A 93 -8.12 11.28 -23.69
C GLN A 93 -8.64 11.05 -25.12
N TYR A 94 -8.53 9.83 -25.65
CA TYR A 94 -9.08 9.47 -26.95
C TYR A 94 -10.61 9.63 -26.99
N ILE A 95 -11.32 9.11 -25.99
CA ILE A 95 -12.78 9.23 -25.90
C ILE A 95 -13.20 10.70 -25.79
N LYS A 96 -12.51 11.51 -24.98
CA LYS A 96 -12.83 12.94 -24.85
C LYS A 96 -12.68 13.68 -26.18
N ASN A 97 -11.60 13.42 -26.91
CA ASN A 97 -11.36 14.06 -28.21
C ASN A 97 -12.39 13.59 -29.26
N PHE A 98 -12.80 12.33 -29.21
CA PHE A 98 -13.83 11.79 -30.08
C PHE A 98 -15.20 12.44 -29.82
N LEU A 99 -15.61 12.58 -28.55
CA LEU A 99 -16.87 13.25 -28.18
C LEU A 99 -16.88 14.73 -28.60
N LEU A 100 -15.79 15.46 -28.34
CA LEU A 100 -15.66 16.85 -28.76
C LEU A 100 -15.71 17.02 -30.29
N ASN A 101 -15.27 16.03 -31.06
CA ASN A 101 -15.34 16.07 -32.52
C ASN A 101 -16.77 15.83 -33.03
N ILE A 102 -17.60 15.08 -32.30
CA ILE A 102 -19.02 14.88 -32.62
C ILE A 102 -19.84 16.12 -32.28
N ASP A 103 -19.55 16.79 -31.16
CA ASP A 103 -20.29 18.00 -30.74
C ASP A 103 -20.04 19.23 -31.65
N ASN A 104 -18.99 19.19 -32.46
CA ASN A 104 -18.61 20.28 -33.39
C ASN A 104 -19.06 20.04 -34.85
N LEU A 105 -19.85 19.00 -35.12
CA LEU A 105 -20.35 18.62 -36.44
C LEU A 105 -21.86 18.84 -36.55
#